data_AF-A0A9P9ZBY9-F1
#
_entry.id   AF-A0A9P9ZBY9-F1
#
_cell.length_a   1.000
_cell.length_b   1.000
_cell.length_c   1.000
_cell.angle_alpha   90.00
_cell.angle_beta   90.00
_cell.angle_gamma   90.00
#
_symmetry.space_group_name_H-M   'P 1'
#
loop_
_entity.id
_entity.type
_entity.pdbx_description
1 polymer ?
#
loop_
_entity_poly.entity_id
_entity_poly.type
_entity_poly.pdbx_seq_one_letter_code
_entity_poly.pdbx_strand_id
1 'polypeptide(L)'
;MRSRIAAVSRRNDTVEVFFITPKGVIEAAYWYEFQGSWTRWNMAKYSARVDSGLTAIMLNDKQMEVLWVGSNNSLVVASFMEGWDWRQNVVAEPGSVMGGSPLGTFWRSEKSYSVMFQDYTNKLTAADFQGP
;
A
#
# COMPACT_ATOMS: atom_id res chain seq x y z
N MET A 1 -6.45 -18.26 6.74
CA MET A 1 -6.15 -16.89 6.25
C MET A 1 -4.76 -16.89 5.65
N ARG A 2 -4.53 -16.20 4.53
CA ARG A 2 -3.19 -15.98 3.97
C ARG A 2 -2.88 -14.50 4.11
N SER A 3 -1.95 -14.12 4.99
CA SER A 3 -1.51 -12.72 5.09
C SER A 3 -0.75 -12.34 3.82
N ARG A 4 -0.89 -11.09 3.38
CA ARG A 4 -0.13 -10.52 2.26
C ARG A 4 1.01 -9.69 2.83
N ILE A 5 2.18 -9.82 2.20
CA ILE A 5 3.36 -9.02 2.48
C ILE A 5 3.65 -8.21 1.22
N ALA A 6 3.94 -6.92 1.38
CA ALA A 6 4.49 -6.07 0.35
C ALA A 6 5.83 -5.51 0.84
N ALA A 7 6.77 -5.29 -0.07
CA ALA A 7 8.05 -4.71 0.26
C ALA A 7 8.48 -3.74 -0.85
N VAL A 8 9.22 -2.72 -0.46
CA VAL A 8 9.83 -1.74 -1.36
C VAL A 8 11.23 -1.41 -0.85
N SER A 9 12.11 -1.05 -1.77
CA SER A 9 13.42 -0.50 -1.47
C SER A 9 13.52 0.81 -2.24
N ARG A 10 13.53 1.94 -1.51
CA ARG A 10 13.62 3.27 -2.14
C ARG A 10 15.06 3.62 -2.51
N ARG A 11 16.03 3.05 -1.79
CA ARG A 11 17.46 3.19 -2.01
C ARG A 11 18.12 1.84 -1.79
N ASN A 12 19.30 1.64 -2.38
CA ASN A 12 20.04 0.38 -2.28
C ASN A 12 20.37 -0.06 -0.83
N ASP A 13 20.31 0.86 0.13
CA ASP A 13 20.60 0.68 1.55
C ASP A 13 19.34 0.62 2.44
N THR A 14 18.14 0.63 1.84
CA THR A 14 16.86 0.62 2.58
C THR A 14 15.93 -0.50 2.11
N VAL A 15 15.18 -1.06 3.07
CA VAL A 15 14.03 -1.92 2.79
C VAL A 15 12.91 -1.54 3.74
N GLU A 16 11.70 -1.42 3.20
CA GLU A 16 10.47 -1.23 3.94
C GLU A 16 9.50 -2.36 3.61
N VAL A 17 8.92 -2.98 4.64
CA VAL A 17 8.07 -4.17 4.55
C VAL A 17 6.77 -3.91 5.28
N PHE A 18 5.67 -4.36 4.68
CA PHE A 18 4.32 -4.16 5.18
C PHE A 18 3.56 -5.48 5.15
N PHE A 19 2.74 -5.74 6.16
CA PHE A 19 1.85 -6.89 6.14
C PHE A 19 0.53 -6.64 6.88
N ILE A 20 -0.49 -7.41 6.50
CA ILE A 20 -1.81 -7.36 7.14
C ILE A 20 -1.85 -8.37 8.29
N THR A 21 -2.07 -7.90 9.51
CA THR A 21 -2.28 -8.77 10.68
C THR A 21 -3.67 -9.43 10.63
N PRO A 22 -3.92 -10.51 11.39
CA PRO A 22 -5.26 -11.10 11.50
C PRO A 22 -6.36 -10.16 12.01
N LYS A 23 -5.98 -9.03 12.63
CA LYS A 23 -6.91 -7.99 13.09
C LYS A 23 -7.17 -6.91 12.04
N GLY A 24 -6.61 -7.03 10.83
CA GLY A 24 -6.71 -6.01 9.78
C GLY A 24 -5.85 -4.78 10.04
N VAL A 25 -4.88 -4.85 10.96
CA VAL A 25 -3.90 -3.77 11.15
C VAL A 25 -2.81 -3.92 10.10
N ILE A 26 -2.33 -2.81 9.53
CA ILE A 26 -1.10 -2.80 8.74
C ILE A 26 0.08 -2.59 9.68
N GLU A 27 0.85 -3.66 9.86
CA GLU A 27 2.16 -3.58 10.49
C GLU A 27 3.21 -3.24 9.45
N ALA A 28 4.10 -2.33 9.81
CA ALA A 28 5.18 -1.87 8.98
C ALA A 28 6.51 -2.09 9.70
N ALA A 29 7.54 -2.39 8.91
CA ALA A 29 8.90 -2.51 9.37
C ALA A 29 9.86 -1.88 8.36
N TYR A 30 10.94 -1.28 8.84
CA TYR A 30 12.03 -0.84 7.97
C TYR A 30 13.38 -1.31 8.49
N TRP A 31 14.29 -1.51 7.55
CA TRP A 31 15.72 -1.69 7.78
C TRP A 31 16.46 -0.64 6.97
N TYR A 32 17.29 0.16 7.63
CA TYR A 32 18.25 1.04 6.99
C TYR A 32 19.66 0.60 7.39
N GLU A 33 20.56 0.47 6.43
CA GLU A 33 21.90 -0.05 6.65
C GLU A 33 22.65 0.73 7.74
N PHE A 34 22.56 2.06 7.73
CA PHE A 34 23.20 2.92 8.73
C PHE A 34 22.69 2.68 10.16
N GLN A 35 21.47 2.17 10.32
CA GLN A 35 20.88 1.86 11.62
C GLN A 35 21.21 0.43 12.08
N GLY A 36 21.45 -0.50 11.16
CA GLY A 36 21.84 -1.88 11.45
C GLY A 36 20.81 -2.70 12.25
N SER A 37 19.54 -2.27 12.28
CA SER A 37 18.47 -2.96 13.00
C SER A 37 17.09 -2.71 12.37
N TRP A 38 16.16 -3.65 12.59
CA TRP A 38 14.76 -3.50 12.19
C TRP A 38 14.01 -2.61 13.16
N THR A 39 13.29 -1.62 12.64
CA THR A 39 12.29 -0.86 13.39
C THR A 39 10.90 -1.27 12.94
N ARG A 40 9.94 -1.37 13.88
CA ARG A 40 8.56 -1.79 13.61
C ARG A 40 7.56 -0.80 14.20
N TRP A 41 6.44 -0.61 13.52
CA TRP A 41 5.34 0.22 13.98
C TRP A 41 4.00 -0.19 13.34
N ASN A 42 2.90 0.25 13.96
CA ASN A 42 1.57 0.13 13.38
C ASN A 42 1.30 1.37 12.54
N MET A 43 1.00 1.16 11.25
CA MET A 43 0.81 2.26 10.31
C MET A 43 -0.66 2.66 10.19
N ALA A 44 -1.60 1.72 10.27
CA ALA A 44 -2.96 1.90 9.77
C ALA A 44 -3.87 2.83 10.61
N LYS A 45 -4.31 3.96 10.01
CA LYS A 45 -5.53 4.68 10.41
C LYS A 45 -6.78 3.96 9.92
N TYR A 46 -6.72 3.40 8.71
CA TYR A 46 -7.78 2.58 8.11
C TYR A 46 -7.41 1.10 8.16
N SER A 47 -8.25 0.26 8.78
CA SER A 47 -8.01 -1.18 8.81
C SER A 47 -8.18 -1.81 7.43
N ALA A 48 -7.42 -2.86 7.17
CA ALA A 48 -7.47 -3.64 5.94
C ALA A 48 -8.40 -4.84 6.04
N ARG A 49 -8.95 -5.23 4.89
CA ARG A 49 -9.64 -6.51 4.72
C ARG A 49 -8.60 -7.63 4.68
N VAL A 50 -8.68 -8.56 5.64
CA VAL A 50 -7.63 -9.56 5.93
C VAL A 50 -7.43 -10.62 4.83
N ASP A 51 -8.34 -10.70 3.86
CA ASP A 51 -8.29 -11.63 2.74
C ASP A 51 -7.99 -10.96 1.38
N SER A 52 -7.83 -9.64 1.35
CA SER A 52 -7.57 -8.86 0.13
C SER A 52 -6.08 -8.53 -0.08
N GLY A 53 -5.79 -7.90 -1.23
CA GLY A 53 -4.45 -7.47 -1.62
C GLY A 53 -3.85 -6.35 -0.77
N LEU A 54 -2.52 -6.37 -0.72
CA LEU A 54 -1.62 -5.33 -0.22
C LEU A 54 -0.52 -5.16 -1.26
N THR A 55 -0.20 -3.93 -1.63
CA THR A 55 0.93 -3.64 -2.52
C THR A 55 1.68 -2.40 -2.05
N ALA A 56 2.94 -2.28 -2.45
CA ALA A 56 3.77 -1.11 -2.22
C ALA A 56 4.44 -0.70 -3.53
N ILE A 57 4.65 0.60 -3.71
CA ILE A 57 5.30 1.17 -4.89
C ILE A 57 6.27 2.27 -4.47
N MET A 58 7.47 2.25 -5.05
CA MET A 58 8.43 3.36 -4.97
C MET A 58 8.03 4.41 -5.99
N LEU A 59 7.86 5.65 -5.55
CA LEU A 59 7.64 6.78 -6.44
C LEU A 59 8.96 7.42 -6.86
N ASN A 60 9.85 7.65 -5.89
CA ASN A 60 11.24 8.04 -6.06
C ASN A 60 12.03 7.67 -4.78
N ASP A 61 13.29 8.10 -4.67
CA ASP A 61 14.14 7.81 -3.50
C ASP A 61 13.59 8.37 -2.17
N LYS A 62 12.74 9.40 -2.24
CA LYS A 62 12.15 10.09 -1.08
C LYS A 62 10.67 9.76 -0.87
N GLN A 63 10.03 9.08 -1.80
CA GLN A 63 8.58 8.88 -1.79
C GLN A 63 8.21 7.43 -2.11
N MET A 64 7.27 6.90 -1.35
CA MET A 64 6.64 5.60 -1.61
C MET A 64 5.18 5.64 -1.22
N GLU A 65 4.43 4.65 -1.70
CA GLU A 65 3.07 4.43 -1.27
C GLU A 65 2.80 2.96 -0.97
N VAL A 66 1.86 2.73 -0.07
CA VAL A 66 1.34 1.42 0.29
C VAL A 66 -0.16 1.45 0.09
N LEU A 67 -0.71 0.48 -0.63
CA LEU A 67 -2.13 0.41 -0.93
C LEU A 67 -2.73 -0.91 -0.46
N TRP A 68 -3.93 -0.81 0.11
CA TRP A 68 -4.69 -1.96 0.57
C TRP A 68 -6.19 -1.76 0.35
N VAL A 69 -6.91 -2.87 0.36
CA VAL A 69 -8.38 -2.84 0.42
C VAL A 69 -8.80 -2.64 1.87
N GLY A 70 -9.54 -1.57 2.15
CA GLY A 70 -10.07 -1.28 3.48
C GLY A 70 -11.07 -2.34 3.95
N SER A 71 -11.26 -2.46 5.26
CA SER A 71 -12.22 -3.43 5.86
C SER A 71 -13.67 -3.21 5.41
N ASN A 72 -14.00 -2.01 4.95
CA ASN A 72 -15.27 -1.62 4.34
C ASN A 72 -15.25 -1.65 2.80
N ASN A 73 -14.32 -2.38 2.19
CA ASN A 73 -14.18 -2.52 0.73
C ASN A 73 -13.85 -1.20 -0.01
N SER A 74 -13.25 -0.22 0.67
CA SER A 74 -12.61 0.94 0.03
C SER A 74 -11.24 0.59 -0.55
N LEU A 75 -10.70 1.42 -1.44
CA LEU A 75 -9.26 1.43 -1.74
C LEU A 75 -8.59 2.52 -0.91
N VAL A 76 -7.56 2.17 -0.16
CA VAL A 76 -6.81 3.09 0.70
C VAL A 76 -5.38 3.19 0.22
N VAL A 77 -4.84 4.41 0.23
CA VAL A 77 -3.42 4.70 0.02
C VAL A 77 -2.82 5.28 1.30
N ALA A 78 -1.64 4.80 1.69
CA ALA A 78 -0.74 5.47 2.62
C ALA A 78 0.48 5.99 1.86
N SER A 79 0.71 7.29 1.92
CA SER A 79 1.83 7.95 1.25
C SER A 79 2.87 8.36 2.27
N PHE A 80 4.13 8.06 1.95
CA PHE A 80 5.31 8.50 2.70
C PHE A 80 6.12 9.47 1.85
N MET A 81 6.56 10.55 2.48
CA MET A 81 7.53 11.49 1.91
C MET A 81 8.57 11.82 2.96
N GLU A 82 9.84 11.71 2.61
CA GLU A 82 10.95 11.98 3.53
C GLU A 82 10.86 13.38 4.14
N GLY A 83 10.99 13.45 5.47
CA GLY A 83 10.81 14.68 6.24
C GLY A 83 9.36 15.01 6.64
N TRP A 84 8.39 14.16 6.30
CA TRP A 84 6.98 14.35 6.62
C TRP A 84 6.35 13.11 7.25
N ASP A 85 5.29 13.33 8.01
CA ASP A 85 4.46 12.24 8.54
C ASP A 85 3.73 11.50 7.41
N TRP A 86 3.51 10.19 7.63
CA TRP A 86 2.67 9.38 6.77
C TRP A 86 1.26 9.96 6.66
N ARG A 87 0.69 9.96 5.45
CA ARG A 87 -0.69 10.39 5.19
C ARG A 87 -1.50 9.23 4.64
N GLN A 88 -2.77 9.14 5.03
CA GLN A 88 -3.67 8.10 4.54
C GLN A 88 -4.97 8.68 4.00
N ASN A 89 -5.35 8.23 2.81
CA ASN A 89 -6.56 8.68 2.12
C ASN A 89 -7.33 7.49 1.56
N VAL A 90 -8.66 7.62 1.54
CA VAL A 90 -9.54 6.75 0.75
C VAL A 90 -9.55 7.29 -0.68
N VAL A 91 -9.21 6.44 -1.64
CA VAL A 91 -9.06 6.79 -3.06
C VAL A 91 -10.09 6.08 -3.96
N ALA A 92 -10.79 5.09 -3.41
CA ALA A 92 -12.07 4.62 -3.92
C ALA A 92 -13.02 4.40 -2.74
N GLU A 93 -14.25 4.89 -2.86
CA GLU A 93 -15.24 4.92 -1.79
C GLU A 93 -15.53 3.52 -1.19
N PRO A 94 -16.02 3.44 0.05
CA PRO A 94 -16.46 2.18 0.66
C PRO A 94 -17.40 1.40 -0.26
N GLY A 95 -17.15 0.10 -0.40
CA GLY A 95 -17.90 -0.78 -1.30
C GLY A 95 -17.43 -0.77 -2.76
N SER A 96 -16.43 0.03 -3.15
CA SER A 96 -15.95 0.08 -4.55
C SER A 96 -15.15 -1.17 -4.95
N VAL A 97 -14.41 -1.77 -4.03
CA VAL A 97 -13.50 -2.90 -4.32
C VAL A 97 -14.16 -4.23 -3.92
N MET A 98 -14.03 -5.26 -4.75
CA MET A 98 -14.50 -6.59 -4.38
C MET A 98 -13.70 -7.17 -3.22
N GLY A 99 -14.41 -7.80 -2.29
CA GLY A 99 -13.77 -8.54 -1.22
C GLY A 99 -12.87 -9.67 -1.73
N GLY A 100 -11.63 -9.75 -1.22
CA GLY A 100 -10.65 -10.73 -1.67
C GLY A 100 -9.92 -10.32 -2.96
N SER A 101 -10.21 -9.14 -3.51
CA SER A 101 -9.53 -8.62 -4.70
C SER A 101 -8.02 -8.58 -4.48
N PRO A 102 -7.21 -9.09 -5.43
CA PRO A 102 -5.80 -8.76 -5.49
C PRO A 102 -5.63 -7.26 -5.80
N LEU A 103 -4.45 -6.73 -5.49
CA LEU A 103 -4.02 -5.41 -5.94
C LEU A 103 -2.76 -5.58 -6.79
N GLY A 104 -2.70 -4.88 -7.92
CA GLY A 104 -1.50 -4.79 -8.74
C GLY A 104 -1.17 -3.33 -9.02
N THR A 105 0.09 -2.94 -8.84
CA THR A 105 0.58 -1.58 -9.12
C THR A 105 1.56 -1.60 -10.29
N PHE A 106 1.47 -0.60 -11.17
CA PHE A 106 2.48 -0.40 -12.21
C PHE A 106 2.52 1.06 -12.67
N TRP A 107 3.70 1.49 -13.11
CA TRP A 107 3.88 2.75 -13.81
C TRP A 107 3.28 2.68 -15.21
N ARG A 108 2.48 3.68 -15.56
CA ARG A 108 1.96 3.90 -16.92
C ARG A 108 2.85 4.80 -17.74
N SER A 109 3.51 5.72 -17.08
CA SER A 109 4.48 6.64 -17.65
C SER A 109 5.44 7.10 -16.54
N GLU A 110 6.41 7.94 -16.88
CA GLU A 110 7.27 8.59 -15.87
C GLU A 110 6.48 9.45 -14.88
N LYS A 111 5.26 9.88 -15.23
CA LYS A 111 4.44 10.81 -14.44
C LYS A 111 3.10 10.22 -14.01
N SER A 112 2.89 8.92 -14.17
CA SER A 112 1.63 8.31 -13.76
C SER A 112 1.76 6.81 -13.51
N TYR A 113 0.99 6.34 -12.54
CA TYR A 113 0.88 4.92 -12.20
C TYR A 113 -0.58 4.57 -11.95
N SER A 114 -0.88 3.28 -11.98
CA SER A 114 -2.21 2.77 -11.67
C SER A 114 -2.17 1.66 -10.65
N VAL A 115 -3.29 1.51 -9.97
CA VAL A 115 -3.59 0.39 -9.09
C VAL A 115 -4.78 -0.35 -9.67
N MET A 116 -4.55 -1.60 -10.07
CA MET A 116 -5.59 -2.49 -10.59
C MET A 116 -6.20 -3.30 -9.47
N PHE A 117 -7.52 -3.44 -9.52
CA PHE A 117 -8.30 -4.24 -8.60
C PHE A 117 -9.56 -4.76 -9.30
N GLN A 118 -10.19 -5.75 -8.70
CA GLN A 118 -11.52 -6.20 -9.07
C GLN A 118 -12.55 -5.33 -8.34
N ASP A 119 -13.41 -4.64 -9.07
CA ASP A 119 -14.48 -3.83 -8.48
C ASP A 119 -15.67 -4.69 -8.03
N TYR A 120 -16.59 -4.07 -7.28
CA TYR A 120 -17.80 -4.74 -6.77
C TYR A 120 -18.73 -5.30 -7.85
N THR A 121 -18.57 -4.88 -9.11
CA THR A 121 -19.31 -5.40 -10.27
C THR A 121 -18.60 -6.57 -10.95
N ASN A 122 -17.54 -7.10 -10.33
CA ASN A 122 -16.73 -8.21 -10.82
C ASN A 122 -15.89 -7.86 -12.06
N LYS A 123 -15.54 -6.58 -12.27
CA LYS A 123 -14.71 -6.13 -13.38
C LYS A 123 -13.32 -5.73 -12.93
N LEU A 124 -12.35 -5.88 -13.83
CA LEU A 124 -11.01 -5.35 -13.63
C LEU A 124 -11.05 -3.82 -13.84
N THR A 125 -10.71 -3.08 -12.79
CA THR A 125 -10.80 -1.62 -12.73
C THR A 125 -9.49 -1.03 -12.24
N ALA A 126 -9.18 0.19 -12.69
CA ALA A 126 -7.98 0.93 -12.33
C ALA A 126 -8.34 2.16 -11.50
N ALA A 127 -7.57 2.43 -10.44
CA ALA A 127 -7.42 3.77 -9.89
C ALA A 127 -6.13 4.37 -10.46
N ASP A 128 -6.22 5.56 -11.05
CA ASP A 128 -5.11 6.23 -11.72
C ASP A 128 -4.59 7.39 -10.88
N PHE A 129 -3.25 7.52 -10.83
CA PHE A 129 -2.56 8.49 -10.00
C PHE A 129 -1.50 9.24 -10.80
N GLN A 130 -1.22 10.48 -10.38
CA GLN A 130 -0.07 11.23 -10.87
C GLN A 130 1.17 10.84 -10.07
N GLY A 131 2.28 10.65 -10.77
CA GLY A 131 3.60 10.52 -10.17
C GLY A 131 4.15 11.87 -9.70
N PRO A 132 5.28 11.84 -8.96
CA PRO A 132 6.00 13.03 -8.53
C PRO A 132 6.65 13.81 -9.68
#